data_AF-A0A2M8E3H1-F1
#
_entry.id   AF-A0A2M8E3H1-F1
#
_cell.length_a   1.000
_cell.length_b   1.000
_cell.length_c   1.000
_cell.angle_alpha   90.00
_cell.angle_beta   90.00
_cell.angle_gamma   90.00
#
_symmetry.space_group_name_H-M   'P 1'
#
loop_
_entity.id
_entity.type
_entity.pdbx_description
1 polymer ?
#
loop_
_entity_poly.entity_id
_entity_poly.type
_entity_poly.pdbx_seq_one_letter_code
_entity_poly.pdbx_strand_id
1 'polypeptide(L)'
;EVGHLVLTDNYYQTQALDVACHRPLYFLDGQQRLMQWLEGAGRLHRAIEFLPTDDEVTRRRGQKTGLTAPENAVLLAYAKISVFDDLVASDLPDDPYFNRSLSAYFPKVLPENFATAIGRHPLKREIVATVVANTLVNRMGATFVNFLAAEAVAKTADVVRAYTLAREIFDLEPLWDQIDALDHSVASVLQLDLLSKLMAIAQRASRWMLRRRGKATDMPTLIARYQPGARELRAHLAEWLPAQAQENWQQATQKMVDGGVDVDLAQQLSALEFIFPALDLIDLSESVQTTLAFAARAYFEVDSALGLLAWRAQINRLPTDTLWQTQARGSARDDVYAIASQITQAVLTRYPGVPDWAAQNAAQISRLCRLLGTIGQQNADLAPISVALRELRHLA
;
A
#
# COMPACT_ATOMS: atom_id res chain seq x y z
N GLU A 1 -20.06 -17.20 19.65
CA GLU A 1 -18.90 -17.24 18.74
C GLU A 1 -19.30 -17.03 17.29
N VAL A 2 -20.03 -17.95 16.65
CA VAL A 2 -20.44 -17.84 15.22
C VAL A 2 -21.13 -16.51 14.88
N GLY A 3 -22.07 -16.05 15.71
CA GLY A 3 -22.72 -14.76 15.52
C GLY A 3 -21.76 -13.57 15.51
N HIS A 4 -20.71 -13.60 16.34
CA HIS A 4 -19.68 -12.55 16.32
C HIS A 4 -18.85 -12.60 15.04
N LEU A 5 -18.48 -13.79 14.55
CA LEU A 5 -17.74 -13.93 13.27
C LEU A 5 -18.53 -13.33 12.10
N VAL A 6 -19.85 -13.56 12.06
CA VAL A 6 -20.73 -12.97 11.04
C VAL A 6 -20.78 -11.44 11.17
N LEU A 7 -20.93 -10.92 12.40
CA LEU A 7 -20.95 -9.47 12.63
C LEU A 7 -19.63 -8.80 12.25
N THR A 8 -18.50 -9.44 12.55
CA THR A 8 -17.16 -8.96 12.17
C THR A 8 -17.01 -8.86 10.65
N ASP A 9 -17.48 -9.84 9.87
CA ASP A 9 -17.42 -9.73 8.41
C ASP A 9 -18.28 -8.58 7.87
N ASN A 10 -19.50 -8.40 8.41
CA ASN A 10 -20.38 -7.29 8.03
C ASN A 10 -19.78 -5.92 8.36
N TYR A 11 -19.08 -5.82 9.49
CA TYR A 11 -18.38 -4.60 9.89
C TYR A 11 -17.35 -4.19 8.84
N TYR A 12 -16.46 -5.11 8.43
CA TYR A 12 -15.42 -4.79 7.45
C TYR A 12 -15.96 -4.53 6.05
N GLN A 13 -17.06 -5.17 5.66
CA GLN A 13 -17.73 -4.86 4.40
C GLN A 13 -18.23 -3.42 4.39
N THR A 14 -18.89 -3.00 5.46
CA THR A 14 -19.41 -1.62 5.59
C THR A 14 -18.28 -0.60 5.59
N GLN A 15 -17.20 -0.88 6.33
CA GLN A 15 -16.00 -0.04 6.34
C GLN A 15 -15.38 0.14 4.94
N ALA A 16 -15.33 -0.92 4.13
CA ALA A 16 -14.84 -0.85 2.75
C ALA A 16 -15.69 0.09 1.88
N LEU A 17 -17.02 0.10 2.09
CA LEU A 17 -17.94 0.99 1.39
C LEU A 17 -17.78 2.45 1.83
N ASP A 18 -17.58 2.68 3.13
CA ASP A 18 -17.35 4.02 3.66
C ASP A 18 -16.05 4.62 3.13
N VAL A 19 -14.98 3.83 3.07
CA VAL A 19 -13.71 4.26 2.46
C VAL A 19 -13.88 4.62 0.98
N ALA A 20 -14.63 3.82 0.22
CA ALA A 20 -14.94 4.11 -1.17
C ALA A 20 -15.74 5.42 -1.33
N CYS A 21 -16.72 5.65 -0.45
CA CYS A 21 -17.54 6.86 -0.43
C CYS A 21 -16.77 8.10 0.07
N HIS A 22 -15.75 7.92 0.91
CA HIS A 22 -14.89 8.99 1.42
C HIS A 22 -13.97 9.57 0.35
N ARG A 23 -13.54 8.73 -0.61
CA ARG A 23 -12.66 9.14 -1.73
C ARG A 23 -13.27 8.79 -3.09
N PRO A 24 -14.45 9.33 -3.42
CA PRO A 24 -15.23 8.87 -4.57
C PRO A 24 -14.47 9.03 -5.89
N LEU A 25 -13.78 10.16 -6.07
CA LEU A 25 -13.02 10.44 -7.29
C LEU A 25 -11.75 9.63 -7.43
N TYR A 26 -11.13 9.25 -6.31
CA TYR A 26 -9.94 8.39 -6.33
C TYR A 26 -10.27 7.00 -6.87
N PHE A 27 -11.43 6.45 -6.50
CA PHE A 27 -11.81 5.09 -6.89
C PHE A 27 -12.57 5.01 -8.22
N LEU A 28 -13.22 6.09 -8.67
CA LEU A 28 -14.17 6.05 -9.79
C LEU A 28 -13.60 5.45 -11.09
N ASP A 29 -12.39 5.83 -11.52
CA ASP A 29 -11.77 5.28 -12.74
C ASP A 29 -11.49 3.77 -12.59
N GLY A 30 -10.97 3.36 -11.43
CA GLY A 30 -10.74 1.94 -11.13
C GLY A 30 -12.04 1.14 -11.09
N GLN A 31 -13.11 1.73 -10.57
CA GLN A 31 -14.43 1.12 -10.50
C GLN A 31 -15.04 0.96 -11.90
N GLN A 32 -14.92 2.00 -12.74
CA GLN A 32 -15.33 1.94 -14.15
C GLN A 32 -14.65 0.79 -14.88
N ARG A 33 -13.33 0.67 -14.73
CA ARG A 33 -12.55 -0.40 -15.38
C ARG A 33 -12.87 -1.78 -14.86
N LEU A 34 -13.10 -1.91 -13.56
CA LEU A 34 -13.54 -3.17 -12.98
C LEU A 34 -14.88 -3.59 -13.56
N MET A 35 -15.85 -2.68 -13.68
CA MET A 35 -17.13 -2.97 -14.33
C MET A 35 -16.94 -3.42 -15.78
N GLN A 36 -16.16 -2.68 -16.57
CA GLN A 36 -15.87 -3.02 -17.97
C GLN A 36 -15.18 -4.40 -18.11
N TRP A 37 -14.22 -4.69 -17.22
CA TRP A 37 -13.50 -5.97 -17.23
C TRP A 37 -14.43 -7.14 -16.87
N LEU A 38 -15.27 -6.97 -15.84
CA LEU A 38 -16.25 -7.99 -15.44
C LEU A 38 -17.30 -8.25 -16.54
N GLU A 39 -17.78 -7.20 -17.21
CA GLU A 39 -18.69 -7.33 -18.37
C GLU A 39 -18.02 -8.05 -19.54
N GLY A 40 -16.78 -7.66 -19.88
CA GLY A 40 -16.00 -8.31 -20.94
C GLY A 40 -15.71 -9.79 -20.67
N ALA A 41 -15.61 -10.16 -19.39
CA ALA A 41 -15.48 -11.55 -18.95
C ALA A 41 -16.83 -12.30 -18.84
N GLY A 42 -17.96 -11.66 -19.16
CA GLY A 42 -19.30 -12.25 -19.05
C GLY A 42 -19.77 -12.47 -17.60
N ARG A 43 -19.14 -11.80 -16.63
CA ARG A 43 -19.37 -11.97 -15.20
C ARG A 43 -20.34 -10.98 -14.61
N LEU A 44 -20.57 -9.85 -15.28
CA LEU A 44 -21.42 -8.75 -14.83
C LEU A 44 -22.34 -8.31 -15.96
N HIS A 45 -23.57 -7.96 -15.62
CA HIS A 45 -24.49 -7.24 -16.49
C HIS A 45 -24.95 -5.96 -15.78
N ARG A 46 -24.32 -4.81 -16.08
CA ARG A 46 -24.57 -3.55 -15.36
C ARG A 46 -26.04 -3.14 -15.34
N ALA A 47 -26.78 -3.40 -16.43
CA ALA A 47 -28.19 -3.05 -16.53
C ALA A 47 -29.09 -3.84 -15.56
N ILE A 48 -28.74 -5.10 -15.27
CA ILE A 48 -29.47 -5.95 -14.30
C ILE A 48 -29.17 -5.48 -12.88
N GLU A 49 -27.93 -5.08 -12.63
CA GLU A 49 -27.42 -4.67 -11.33
C GLU A 49 -27.59 -3.17 -11.03
N PHE A 50 -28.26 -2.43 -11.93
CA PHE A 50 -28.47 -0.98 -11.82
C PHE A 50 -27.17 -0.16 -11.66
N LEU A 51 -26.07 -0.65 -12.24
CA LEU A 51 -24.78 0.03 -12.25
C LEU A 51 -24.69 1.05 -13.41
N PRO A 52 -23.94 2.15 -13.25
CA PRO A 52 -23.90 3.22 -14.25
C PRO A 52 -23.17 2.83 -15.53
N THR A 53 -23.62 3.40 -16.64
CA THR A 53 -22.94 3.32 -17.94
C THR A 53 -21.66 4.17 -17.95
N ASP A 54 -20.82 4.00 -18.98
CA ASP A 54 -19.58 4.78 -19.13
C ASP A 54 -19.84 6.29 -19.32
N ASP A 55 -20.94 6.64 -19.98
CA ASP A 55 -21.39 8.03 -20.13
C ASP A 55 -21.81 8.62 -18.79
N GLU A 56 -22.53 7.86 -17.97
CA GLU A 56 -22.95 8.28 -16.64
C GLU A 56 -21.75 8.44 -15.69
N VAL A 57 -20.79 7.52 -15.73
CA VAL A 57 -19.53 7.67 -14.99
C VAL A 57 -18.78 8.94 -15.42
N THR A 58 -18.75 9.23 -16.72
CA THR A 58 -18.12 10.45 -17.26
C THR A 58 -18.82 11.72 -16.77
N ARG A 59 -20.16 11.71 -16.74
CA ARG A 59 -20.97 12.80 -16.18
C ARG A 59 -20.66 13.02 -14.70
N ARG A 60 -20.61 11.95 -13.89
CA ARG A 60 -20.30 12.01 -12.45
C ARG A 60 -18.90 12.54 -12.17
N ARG A 61 -17.90 12.12 -12.97
CA ARG A 61 -16.53 12.66 -12.91
C ARG A 61 -16.53 14.19 -13.07
N GLY A 62 -17.26 14.70 -14.08
CA GLY A 62 -17.42 16.15 -14.29
C GLY A 62 -18.11 16.88 -13.14
N GLN A 63 -19.00 16.20 -12.42
CA GLN A 63 -19.70 16.71 -11.23
C GLN A 63 -18.95 16.48 -9.92
N LYS A 64 -17.75 15.90 -9.96
CA LYS A 64 -16.96 15.54 -8.77
C LYS A 64 -17.68 14.57 -7.83
N THR A 65 -18.51 13.68 -8.37
CA THR A 65 -19.21 12.62 -7.62
C THR A 65 -18.73 11.23 -8.07
N GLY A 66 -18.93 10.22 -7.21
CA GLY A 66 -18.54 8.83 -7.48
C GLY A 66 -19.72 7.87 -7.52
N LEU A 67 -19.44 6.58 -7.31
CA LEU A 67 -20.49 5.59 -7.05
C LEU A 67 -21.12 5.82 -5.67
N THR A 68 -22.41 5.54 -5.58
CA THR A 68 -23.18 5.51 -4.33
C THR A 68 -22.82 4.27 -3.51
N ALA A 69 -23.18 4.26 -2.22
CA ALA A 69 -22.92 3.11 -1.36
C ALA A 69 -23.55 1.79 -1.88
N PRO A 70 -24.82 1.76 -2.38
CA PRO A 70 -25.37 0.54 -2.99
C PRO A 70 -24.62 0.07 -4.23
N GLU A 71 -24.24 1.00 -5.13
CA GLU A 71 -23.45 0.66 -6.33
C GLU A 71 -22.05 0.12 -5.94
N ASN A 72 -21.42 0.70 -4.91
CA ASN A 72 -20.17 0.18 -4.35
C ASN A 72 -20.33 -1.22 -3.76
N ALA A 73 -21.45 -1.51 -3.10
CA ALA A 73 -21.73 -2.81 -2.49
C ALA A 73 -21.86 -3.92 -3.55
N VAL A 74 -22.62 -3.65 -4.61
CA VAL A 74 -22.72 -4.54 -5.77
C VAL A 74 -21.33 -4.82 -6.35
N LEU A 75 -20.58 -3.76 -6.66
CA LEU A 75 -19.26 -3.91 -7.28
C LEU A 75 -18.27 -4.66 -6.37
N LEU A 76 -18.33 -4.44 -5.05
CA LEU A 76 -17.53 -5.15 -4.05
C LEU A 76 -17.86 -6.64 -4.04
N ALA A 77 -19.14 -7.02 -4.12
CA ALA A 77 -19.57 -8.42 -4.20
C ALA A 77 -19.03 -9.10 -5.46
N TYR A 78 -19.17 -8.48 -6.62
CA TYR A 78 -18.61 -9.01 -7.88
C TYR A 78 -17.08 -9.12 -7.85
N ALA A 79 -16.40 -8.16 -7.23
CA ALA A 79 -14.95 -8.25 -7.02
C ALA A 79 -14.57 -9.47 -6.17
N LYS A 80 -15.28 -9.74 -5.07
CA LYS A 80 -15.06 -10.91 -4.20
C LYS A 80 -15.27 -12.21 -4.95
N ILE A 81 -16.37 -12.34 -5.68
CA ILE A 81 -16.67 -13.53 -6.49
C ILE A 81 -15.54 -13.73 -7.52
N SER A 82 -15.07 -12.65 -8.13
CA SER A 82 -13.96 -12.72 -9.07
C SER A 82 -12.66 -13.17 -8.50
N VAL A 83 -12.26 -12.60 -7.37
CA VAL A 83 -11.04 -12.99 -6.69
C VAL A 83 -11.16 -14.44 -6.21
N PHE A 84 -12.32 -14.84 -5.68
CA PHE A 84 -12.58 -16.22 -5.26
C PHE A 84 -12.37 -17.23 -6.39
N ASP A 85 -13.02 -17.04 -7.54
CA ASP A 85 -12.92 -17.99 -8.65
C ASP A 85 -11.48 -18.12 -9.15
N ASP A 86 -10.77 -16.99 -9.30
CA ASP A 86 -9.38 -16.98 -9.72
C ASP A 86 -8.47 -17.69 -8.71
N LEU A 87 -8.74 -17.53 -7.40
CA LEU A 87 -7.98 -18.18 -6.34
C LEU A 87 -8.25 -19.69 -6.30
N VAL A 88 -9.50 -20.13 -6.41
CA VAL A 88 -9.86 -21.55 -6.47
C VAL A 88 -9.22 -22.23 -7.68
N ALA A 89 -9.08 -21.53 -8.80
CA ALA A 89 -8.40 -22.03 -9.99
C ALA A 89 -6.86 -21.99 -9.91
N SER A 90 -6.29 -21.40 -8.86
CA SER A 90 -4.84 -21.23 -8.68
C SER A 90 -4.21 -22.26 -7.75
N ASP A 91 -2.88 -22.18 -7.58
CA ASP A 91 -2.11 -22.94 -6.60
C ASP A 91 -2.12 -22.33 -5.19
N LEU A 92 -2.70 -21.12 -5.02
CA LEU A 92 -2.68 -20.40 -3.74
C LEU A 92 -3.34 -21.17 -2.59
N PRO A 93 -4.51 -21.82 -2.77
CA PRO A 93 -5.14 -22.54 -1.67
C PRO A 93 -4.35 -23.77 -1.18
N ASP A 94 -3.38 -24.26 -1.96
CA ASP A 94 -2.53 -25.40 -1.58
C ASP A 94 -1.25 -24.96 -0.86
N ASP A 95 -0.90 -23.68 -0.93
CA ASP A 95 0.30 -23.13 -0.30
C ASP A 95 0.18 -23.27 1.24
N PRO A 96 1.16 -23.94 1.89
CA PRO A 96 1.12 -24.18 3.32
C PRO A 96 0.95 -22.92 4.17
N TYR A 97 1.42 -21.76 3.68
CA TYR A 97 1.28 -20.49 4.37
C TYR A 97 -0.20 -20.11 4.61
N PHE A 98 -1.08 -20.40 3.65
CA PHE A 98 -2.51 -20.06 3.74
C PHE A 98 -3.34 -21.12 4.49
N ASN A 99 -2.74 -22.24 4.93
CA ASN A 99 -3.44 -23.22 5.76
C ASN A 99 -3.93 -22.62 7.09
N ARG A 100 -3.27 -21.56 7.61
CA ARG A 100 -3.75 -20.84 8.81
C ARG A 100 -5.15 -20.24 8.61
N SER A 101 -5.49 -19.83 7.38
CA SER A 101 -6.80 -19.29 7.02
C SER A 101 -7.89 -20.37 7.11
N LEU A 102 -7.55 -21.63 6.86
CA LEU A 102 -8.48 -22.75 6.99
C LEU A 102 -8.90 -22.93 8.45
N SER A 103 -7.95 -22.90 9.39
CA SER A 103 -8.26 -23.03 10.81
C SER A 103 -9.03 -21.82 11.35
N ALA A 104 -8.72 -20.61 10.87
CA ALA A 104 -9.40 -19.38 11.29
C ALA A 104 -10.86 -19.29 10.83
N TYR A 105 -11.25 -20.06 9.81
CA TYR A 105 -12.64 -20.13 9.34
C TYR A 105 -13.57 -20.82 10.35
N PHE A 106 -13.08 -21.86 11.05
CA PHE A 106 -13.89 -22.66 11.95
C PHE A 106 -13.91 -22.07 13.36
N PRO A 107 -15.02 -22.23 14.11
CA PRO A 107 -15.07 -21.93 15.55
C PRO A 107 -13.95 -22.64 16.30
N LYS A 108 -13.32 -21.98 17.30
CA LYS A 108 -12.06 -22.41 17.95
C LYS A 108 -12.07 -23.85 18.46
N VAL A 109 -13.22 -24.32 18.93
CA VAL A 109 -13.42 -25.69 19.44
C VAL A 109 -13.11 -26.75 18.37
N LEU A 110 -13.35 -26.46 17.07
CA LEU A 110 -13.15 -27.43 15.99
C LEU A 110 -11.67 -27.62 15.63
N PRO A 111 -10.85 -26.58 15.38
CA PRO A 111 -9.41 -26.74 15.21
C PRO A 111 -8.74 -27.43 16.39
N GLU A 112 -9.12 -27.12 17.63
CA GLU A 112 -8.54 -27.71 18.84
C GLU A 112 -8.76 -29.23 18.93
N ASN A 113 -9.95 -29.70 18.57
CA ASN A 113 -10.33 -31.10 18.73
C ASN A 113 -10.23 -31.94 17.44
N PHE A 114 -10.25 -31.29 16.26
CA PHE A 114 -10.41 -31.95 14.97
C PHE A 114 -9.46 -31.41 13.87
N ALA A 115 -8.29 -30.89 14.24
CA ALA A 115 -7.28 -30.37 13.30
C ALA A 115 -7.00 -31.28 12.09
N THR A 116 -6.84 -32.59 12.32
CA THR A 116 -6.57 -33.57 11.26
C THR A 116 -7.74 -33.70 10.28
N ALA A 117 -8.98 -33.66 10.76
CA ALA A 117 -10.17 -33.73 9.91
C ALA A 117 -10.34 -32.44 9.09
N ILE A 118 -10.10 -31.27 9.71
CA ILE A 118 -10.10 -29.97 9.03
C ILE A 118 -9.04 -29.93 7.93
N GLY A 119 -7.83 -30.43 8.18
CA GLY A 119 -6.77 -30.49 7.17
C GLY A 119 -7.11 -31.33 5.93
N ARG A 120 -8.06 -32.27 6.06
CA ARG A 120 -8.56 -33.15 4.98
C ARG A 120 -9.94 -32.72 4.46
N HIS A 121 -10.40 -31.53 4.82
CA HIS A 121 -11.73 -31.07 4.44
C HIS A 121 -11.87 -31.02 2.91
N PRO A 122 -12.92 -31.63 2.32
CA PRO A 122 -13.09 -31.67 0.86
C PRO A 122 -13.12 -30.29 0.20
N LEU A 123 -13.71 -29.29 0.89
CA LEU A 123 -13.79 -27.91 0.43
C LEU A 123 -12.63 -27.02 0.96
N LYS A 124 -11.49 -27.61 1.32
CA LYS A 124 -10.36 -26.85 1.86
C LYS A 124 -9.97 -25.68 0.95
N ARG A 125 -9.92 -25.92 -0.36
CA ARG A 125 -9.48 -24.92 -1.34
C ARG A 125 -10.45 -23.75 -1.39
N GLU A 126 -11.74 -24.04 -1.43
CA GLU A 126 -12.84 -23.08 -1.47
C GLU A 126 -12.90 -22.28 -0.18
N ILE A 127 -12.72 -22.90 0.98
CA ILE A 127 -12.69 -22.19 2.27
C ILE A 127 -11.51 -21.22 2.33
N VAL A 128 -10.31 -21.68 1.96
CA VAL A 128 -9.11 -20.82 1.94
C VAL A 128 -9.31 -19.65 0.97
N ALA A 129 -9.77 -19.92 -0.25
CA ALA A 129 -10.04 -18.87 -1.23
C ALA A 129 -11.09 -17.87 -0.73
N THR A 130 -12.15 -18.34 -0.07
CA THR A 130 -13.21 -17.50 0.50
C THR A 130 -12.66 -16.57 1.58
N VAL A 131 -11.90 -17.11 2.54
CA VAL A 131 -11.33 -16.30 3.63
C VAL A 131 -10.36 -15.27 3.07
N VAL A 132 -9.45 -15.70 2.20
CA VAL A 132 -8.42 -14.82 1.63
C VAL A 132 -9.02 -13.71 0.75
N ALA A 133 -10.01 -14.05 -0.09
CA ALA A 133 -10.71 -13.05 -0.91
C ALA A 133 -11.44 -12.02 -0.04
N ASN A 134 -12.17 -12.47 1.00
CA ASN A 134 -12.88 -11.56 1.90
C ASN A 134 -11.93 -10.66 2.67
N THR A 135 -10.89 -11.21 3.32
CA THR A 135 -9.92 -10.43 4.09
C THR A 135 -9.26 -9.36 3.22
N LEU A 136 -8.81 -9.73 2.03
CA LEU A 136 -8.14 -8.79 1.13
C LEU A 136 -9.10 -7.73 0.61
N VAL A 137 -10.25 -8.11 0.07
CA VAL A 137 -11.18 -7.17 -0.58
C VAL A 137 -11.84 -6.25 0.44
N ASN A 138 -12.13 -6.73 1.66
CA ASN A 138 -12.66 -5.88 2.73
C ASN A 138 -11.64 -4.81 3.17
N ARG A 139 -10.35 -5.12 3.27
CA ARG A 139 -9.33 -4.15 3.69
C ARG A 139 -8.87 -3.22 2.56
N MET A 140 -8.86 -3.71 1.32
CA MET A 140 -8.25 -3.00 0.18
C MET A 140 -9.25 -2.44 -0.84
N GLY A 141 -10.52 -2.84 -0.75
CA GLY A 141 -11.58 -2.42 -1.65
C GLY A 141 -11.64 -3.22 -2.96
N ALA A 142 -12.70 -2.99 -3.72
CA ALA A 142 -13.08 -3.78 -4.89
C ALA A 142 -12.04 -3.74 -6.03
N THR A 143 -11.35 -2.61 -6.22
CA THR A 143 -10.53 -2.36 -7.40
C THR A 143 -9.08 -2.82 -7.24
N PHE A 144 -8.64 -3.10 -6.01
CA PHE A 144 -7.24 -3.31 -5.67
C PHE A 144 -6.57 -4.43 -6.47
N VAL A 145 -7.21 -5.61 -6.53
CA VAL A 145 -6.64 -6.78 -7.20
C VAL A 145 -6.50 -6.54 -8.69
N ASN A 146 -7.59 -6.13 -9.35
CA ASN A 146 -7.59 -5.88 -10.80
C ASN A 146 -6.59 -4.78 -11.18
N PHE A 147 -6.50 -3.72 -10.37
CA PHE A 147 -5.56 -2.63 -10.60
C PHE A 147 -4.10 -3.11 -10.58
N LEU A 148 -3.68 -3.81 -9.51
CA LEU A 148 -2.30 -4.31 -9.41
C LEU A 148 -2.00 -5.44 -10.39
N ALA A 149 -2.98 -6.31 -10.66
CA ALA A 149 -2.85 -7.39 -11.64
C ALA A 149 -2.60 -6.82 -13.05
N ALA A 150 -3.35 -5.79 -13.45
CA ALA A 150 -3.15 -5.12 -14.73
C ALA A 150 -1.82 -4.36 -14.79
N GLU A 151 -1.47 -3.62 -13.73
CA GLU A 151 -0.22 -2.84 -13.67
C GLU A 151 1.04 -3.72 -13.72
N ALA A 152 1.04 -4.85 -13.01
CA ALA A 152 2.18 -5.75 -12.91
C ALA A 152 2.15 -6.92 -13.91
N VAL A 153 1.14 -7.00 -14.77
CA VAL A 153 0.87 -8.16 -15.64
C VAL A 153 0.95 -9.45 -14.82
N ALA A 154 0.11 -9.50 -13.78
CA ALA A 154 0.14 -10.51 -12.74
C ALA A 154 -1.20 -11.24 -12.60
N LYS A 155 -1.15 -12.49 -12.14
CA LYS A 155 -2.37 -13.24 -11.80
C LYS A 155 -2.89 -12.76 -10.45
N THR A 156 -4.19 -12.93 -10.21
CA THR A 156 -4.84 -12.64 -8.93
C THR A 156 -4.10 -13.25 -7.74
N ALA A 157 -3.68 -14.52 -7.85
CA ALA A 157 -2.92 -15.21 -6.81
C ALA A 157 -1.57 -14.53 -6.48
N ASP A 158 -0.90 -13.94 -7.47
CA ASP A 158 0.36 -13.23 -7.23
C ASP A 158 0.13 -11.92 -6.48
N VAL A 159 -0.94 -11.20 -6.81
CA VAL A 159 -1.32 -9.97 -6.11
C VAL A 159 -1.68 -10.28 -4.66
N VAL A 160 -2.40 -11.38 -4.40
CA VAL A 160 -2.74 -11.82 -3.05
C VAL A 160 -1.49 -12.19 -2.24
N ARG A 161 -0.53 -12.91 -2.81
CA ARG A 161 0.77 -13.20 -2.16
C ARG A 161 1.54 -11.93 -1.86
N ALA A 162 1.62 -11.01 -2.82
CA ALA A 162 2.31 -9.73 -2.65
C ALA A 162 1.67 -8.86 -1.56
N TYR A 163 0.34 -8.81 -1.50
CA TYR A 163 -0.40 -8.15 -0.41
C TYR A 163 -0.16 -8.80 0.93
N THR A 164 -0.17 -10.13 0.99
CA THR A 164 0.10 -10.89 2.21
C THR A 164 1.50 -10.59 2.73
N LEU A 165 2.52 -10.60 1.86
CA LEU A 165 3.88 -10.19 2.21
C LEU A 165 3.93 -8.75 2.73
N ALA A 166 3.30 -7.80 2.03
CA ALA A 166 3.24 -6.41 2.45
C ALA A 166 2.62 -6.23 3.85
N ARG A 167 1.52 -6.94 4.11
CA ARG A 167 0.82 -6.90 5.40
C ARG A 167 1.69 -7.42 6.53
N GLU A 168 2.37 -8.55 6.33
CA GLU A 168 3.16 -9.20 7.37
C GLU A 168 4.49 -8.45 7.62
N ILE A 169 5.18 -8.03 6.55
CA ILE A 169 6.47 -7.32 6.66
C ILE A 169 6.32 -5.98 7.40
N PHE A 170 5.22 -5.26 7.16
CA PHE A 170 4.97 -3.96 7.79
C PHE A 170 4.03 -4.02 8.99
N ASP A 171 3.69 -5.21 9.50
CA ASP A 171 2.76 -5.39 10.63
C ASP A 171 1.49 -4.54 10.47
N LEU A 172 0.80 -4.64 9.33
CA LEU A 172 -0.36 -3.79 9.04
C LEU A 172 -1.63 -4.28 9.76
N GLU A 173 -1.76 -5.58 10.05
CA GLU A 173 -2.93 -6.13 10.74
C GLU A 173 -3.14 -5.52 12.14
N PRO A 174 -2.13 -5.47 13.04
CA PRO A 174 -2.30 -4.83 14.34
C PRO A 174 -2.63 -3.32 14.26
N LEU A 175 -2.22 -2.64 13.18
CA LEU A 175 -2.54 -1.23 12.98
C LEU A 175 -3.98 -1.05 12.52
N TRP A 176 -4.50 -1.95 11.68
CA TRP A 176 -5.92 -1.98 11.33
C TRP A 176 -6.78 -2.21 12.56
N ASP A 177 -6.46 -3.23 13.37
CA ASP A 177 -7.21 -3.55 14.59
C ASP A 177 -7.26 -2.37 15.57
N GLN A 178 -6.15 -1.65 15.73
CA GLN A 178 -6.09 -0.45 16.57
C GLN A 178 -6.89 0.73 15.99
N ILE A 179 -6.94 0.89 14.66
CA ILE A 179 -7.80 1.91 14.02
C ILE A 179 -9.28 1.54 14.14
N ASP A 180 -9.63 0.26 14.00
CA ASP A 180 -11.01 -0.22 14.17
C ASP A 180 -11.49 0.05 15.61
N ALA A 181 -10.60 -0.06 16.60
CA ALA A 181 -10.88 0.27 18.00
C ALA A 181 -11.10 1.78 18.28
N LEU A 182 -10.84 2.67 17.31
CA LEU A 182 -11.10 4.11 17.44
C LEU A 182 -12.57 4.49 17.19
N ASP A 183 -13.44 3.52 16.89
CA ASP A 183 -14.88 3.74 16.72
C ASP A 183 -15.46 4.54 17.89
N HIS A 184 -16.25 5.56 17.55
CA HIS A 184 -16.85 6.52 18.50
C HIS A 184 -15.87 7.34 19.35
N SER A 185 -14.56 7.19 19.15
CA SER A 185 -13.51 7.91 19.89
C SER A 185 -12.93 9.06 19.09
N VAL A 186 -12.87 8.93 17.76
CA VAL A 186 -12.40 9.98 16.84
C VAL A 186 -13.45 10.31 15.79
N ALA A 187 -13.27 11.43 15.09
CA ALA A 187 -14.13 11.78 13.95
C ALA A 187 -14.01 10.73 12.83
N SER A 188 -15.14 10.29 12.26
CA SER A 188 -15.17 9.26 11.21
C SER A 188 -14.28 9.60 10.01
N VAL A 189 -14.24 10.88 9.63
CA VAL A 189 -13.36 11.39 8.56
C VAL A 189 -11.89 11.09 8.85
N LEU A 190 -11.43 11.29 10.09
CA LEU A 190 -10.06 11.00 10.49
C LEU A 190 -9.78 9.50 10.40
N GLN A 191 -10.68 8.66 10.91
CA GLN A 191 -10.53 7.20 10.85
C GLN A 191 -10.44 6.68 9.40
N LEU A 192 -11.30 7.18 8.50
CA LEU A 192 -11.28 6.83 7.07
C LEU A 192 -9.99 7.29 6.36
N ASP A 193 -9.42 8.43 6.78
CA ASP A 193 -8.11 8.89 6.30
C ASP A 193 -6.96 8.00 6.78
N LEU A 194 -7.00 7.51 8.02
CA LEU A 194 -6.02 6.57 8.56
C LEU A 194 -6.10 5.21 7.84
N LEU A 195 -7.30 4.69 7.60
CA LEU A 195 -7.51 3.47 6.80
C LEU A 195 -6.94 3.63 5.38
N SER A 196 -7.22 4.77 4.74
CA SER A 196 -6.68 5.10 3.41
C SER A 196 -5.14 5.17 3.40
N LYS A 197 -4.52 5.59 4.51
CA LYS A 197 -3.06 5.62 4.67
C LYS A 197 -2.48 4.20 4.71
N LEU A 198 -3.10 3.27 5.44
CA LEU A 198 -2.69 1.87 5.46
C LEU A 198 -2.83 1.23 4.08
N MET A 199 -3.95 1.48 3.40
CA MET A 199 -4.17 0.98 2.04
C MET A 199 -3.07 1.45 1.07
N ALA A 200 -2.68 2.73 1.13
CA ALA A 200 -1.63 3.27 0.28
C ALA A 200 -0.28 2.56 0.47
N ILE A 201 0.04 2.16 1.71
CA ILE A 201 1.27 1.45 2.03
C ILE A 201 1.21 0.00 1.60
N ALA A 202 0.11 -0.68 1.90
CA ALA A 202 -0.13 -2.05 1.46
C ALA A 202 -0.02 -2.13 -0.08
N GLN A 203 -0.65 -1.20 -0.81
CA GLN A 203 -0.56 -1.14 -2.28
C GLN A 203 0.87 -0.94 -2.78
N ARG A 204 1.60 0.01 -2.18
CA ARG A 204 2.97 0.32 -2.60
C ARG A 204 3.93 -0.85 -2.33
N ALA A 205 3.83 -1.47 -1.16
CA ALA A 205 4.62 -2.64 -0.80
C ALA A 205 4.26 -3.86 -1.66
N SER A 206 2.97 -4.07 -1.94
CA SER A 206 2.52 -5.13 -2.85
C SER A 206 3.12 -4.96 -4.25
N ARG A 207 3.11 -3.74 -4.79
CA ARG A 207 3.73 -3.46 -6.09
C ARG A 207 5.24 -3.71 -6.07
N TRP A 208 5.93 -3.31 -5.00
CA TRP A 208 7.36 -3.60 -4.86
C TRP A 208 7.63 -5.11 -4.88
N MET A 209 6.82 -5.90 -4.16
CA MET A 209 6.93 -7.36 -4.15
C MET A 209 6.65 -7.97 -5.53
N LEU A 210 5.63 -7.48 -6.24
CA LEU A 210 5.29 -7.93 -7.59
C LEU A 210 6.43 -7.69 -8.60
N ARG A 211 7.14 -6.56 -8.50
CA ARG A 211 8.33 -6.30 -9.34
C ARG A 211 9.47 -7.28 -9.09
N ARG A 212 9.52 -7.92 -7.92
CA ARG A 212 10.57 -8.88 -7.54
C ARG A 212 10.15 -10.35 -7.62
N ARG A 213 8.96 -10.64 -8.15
CA ARG A 213 8.33 -11.98 -8.29
C ARG A 213 9.19 -13.04 -9.02
N GLY A 214 10.28 -12.64 -9.71
CA GLY A 214 11.16 -13.55 -10.46
C GLY A 214 12.07 -14.46 -9.63
N LYS A 215 12.18 -14.28 -8.31
CA LYS A 215 12.94 -15.19 -7.44
C LYS A 215 11.96 -16.17 -6.79
N ALA A 216 12.07 -17.45 -7.15
CA ALA A 216 11.27 -18.53 -6.55
C ALA A 216 11.68 -18.67 -5.07
N THR A 217 11.00 -17.90 -4.21
CA THR A 217 11.23 -17.87 -2.77
C THR A 217 9.86 -17.92 -2.10
N ASP A 218 9.71 -18.83 -1.15
CA ASP A 218 8.48 -18.99 -0.39
C ASP A 218 8.21 -17.78 0.51
N MET A 219 6.95 -17.56 0.87
CA MET A 219 6.55 -16.40 1.68
C MET A 219 7.22 -16.38 3.07
N PRO A 220 7.28 -17.50 3.83
CA PRO A 220 8.00 -17.51 5.11
C PRO A 220 9.43 -16.99 5.01
N THR A 221 10.20 -17.41 4.00
CA THR A 221 11.57 -16.93 3.79
C THR A 221 11.62 -15.43 3.52
N LEU A 222 10.71 -14.89 2.70
CA LEU A 222 10.65 -13.44 2.44
C LEU A 222 10.24 -12.65 3.68
N ILE A 223 9.29 -13.14 4.46
CA ILE A 223 8.87 -12.51 5.73
C ILE A 223 10.04 -12.50 6.71
N ALA A 224 10.71 -13.64 6.89
CA ALA A 224 11.86 -13.76 7.79
C ALA A 224 13.02 -12.84 7.40
N ARG A 225 13.17 -12.53 6.10
CA ARG A 225 14.18 -11.60 5.61
C ARG A 225 13.80 -10.14 5.86
N TYR A 226 12.59 -9.74 5.47
CA TYR A 226 12.24 -8.31 5.42
C TYR A 226 11.57 -7.76 6.68
N GLN A 227 10.80 -8.58 7.41
CA GLN A 227 10.06 -8.13 8.60
C GLN A 227 10.97 -7.65 9.74
N PRO A 228 12.08 -8.35 10.09
CA PRO A 228 12.94 -7.88 11.18
C PRO A 228 13.53 -6.50 10.90
N GLY A 229 14.04 -6.26 9.68
CA GLY A 229 14.59 -4.96 9.30
C GLY A 229 13.54 -3.85 9.23
N ALA A 230 12.32 -4.16 8.79
CA ALA A 230 11.22 -3.19 8.82
C ALA A 230 10.83 -2.79 10.26
N ARG A 231 10.85 -3.75 11.20
CA ARG A 231 10.63 -3.51 12.63
C ARG A 231 11.78 -2.74 13.27
N GLU A 232 13.02 -3.09 12.96
CA GLU A 232 14.22 -2.39 13.44
C GLU A 232 14.21 -0.93 12.99
N LEU A 233 13.94 -0.69 11.70
CA LEU A 233 13.81 0.66 11.14
C LEU A 233 12.73 1.46 11.86
N ARG A 234 11.56 0.86 12.12
CA ARG A 234 10.46 1.51 12.86
C ARG A 234 10.88 1.88 14.29
N ALA A 235 11.53 0.95 15.00
CA ALA A 235 11.91 1.13 16.40
C ALA A 235 12.96 2.23 16.59
N HIS A 236 13.87 2.41 15.63
CA HIS A 236 14.98 3.35 15.74
C HIS A 236 14.82 4.62 14.88
N LEU A 237 13.62 4.92 14.36
CA LEU A 237 13.39 6.13 13.55
C LEU A 237 13.86 7.41 14.25
N ALA A 238 13.61 7.55 15.55
CA ALA A 238 14.00 8.73 16.31
C ALA A 238 15.52 8.96 16.34
N GLU A 239 16.32 7.89 16.22
CA GLU A 239 17.78 7.95 16.24
C GLU A 239 18.39 8.07 14.83
N TRP A 240 17.65 7.66 13.80
CA TRP A 240 18.17 7.55 12.43
C TRP A 240 17.69 8.67 11.51
N LEU A 241 16.59 9.34 11.87
CA LEU A 241 16.11 10.51 11.14
C LEU A 241 16.97 11.75 11.44
N PRO A 242 17.31 12.55 10.41
CA PRO A 242 17.84 13.89 10.61
C PRO A 242 16.85 14.76 11.39
N ALA A 243 17.36 15.76 12.13
CA ALA A 243 16.57 16.62 13.01
C ALA A 243 15.31 17.20 12.33
N GLN A 244 15.43 17.71 11.11
CA GLN A 244 14.28 18.26 10.38
C GLN A 244 13.21 17.22 10.05
N ALA A 245 13.63 15.99 9.71
CA ALA A 245 12.70 14.89 9.44
C ALA A 245 12.03 14.39 10.73
N GLN A 246 12.77 14.40 11.84
CA GLN A 246 12.23 14.09 13.17
C GLN A 246 11.17 15.11 13.60
N GLU A 247 11.40 16.41 13.38
CA GLU A 247 10.41 17.46 13.63
C GLU A 247 9.13 17.25 12.80
N ASN A 248 9.27 16.97 11.50
CA ASN A 248 8.13 16.69 10.63
C ASN A 248 7.34 15.45 11.09
N TRP A 249 8.05 14.40 11.52
CA TRP A 249 7.44 13.18 12.05
C TRP A 249 6.69 13.45 13.36
N GLN A 250 7.27 14.23 14.27
CA GLN A 250 6.63 14.64 15.52
C GLN A 250 5.40 15.52 15.28
N GLN A 251 5.46 16.47 14.34
CA GLN A 251 4.31 17.28 13.96
C GLN A 251 3.16 16.44 13.37
N ALA A 252 3.49 15.49 12.49
CA ALA A 252 2.50 14.57 11.93
C ALA A 252 1.86 13.68 13.02
N THR A 253 2.65 13.24 13.99
CA THR A 253 2.18 12.48 15.16
C THR A 253 1.26 13.34 16.02
N GLN A 254 1.69 14.56 16.38
CA GLN A 254 0.91 15.46 17.22
C GLN A 254 -0.44 15.80 16.60
N LYS A 255 -0.49 16.00 15.27
CA LYS A 255 -1.75 16.24 14.56
C LYS A 255 -2.76 15.10 14.71
N MET A 256 -2.30 13.84 14.78
CA MET A 256 -3.18 12.70 15.03
C MET A 256 -3.63 12.64 16.49
N VAL A 257 -2.71 12.92 17.43
CA VAL A 257 -3.00 12.99 18.88
C VAL A 257 -4.04 14.07 19.18
N ASP A 258 -3.89 15.27 18.59
CA ASP A 258 -4.85 16.37 18.70
C ASP A 258 -6.23 15.98 18.14
N GLY A 259 -6.27 15.01 17.22
CA GLY A 259 -7.50 14.42 16.66
C GLY A 259 -8.10 13.30 17.52
N GLY A 260 -7.52 12.97 18.67
CA GLY A 260 -8.00 11.96 19.61
C GLY A 260 -7.42 10.56 19.42
N VAL A 261 -6.40 10.41 18.56
CA VAL A 261 -5.69 9.13 18.38
C VAL A 261 -4.71 8.92 19.55
N ASP A 262 -4.67 7.71 20.10
CA ASP A 262 -3.68 7.35 21.11
C ASP A 262 -2.23 7.63 20.65
N VAL A 263 -1.36 8.03 21.58
CA VAL A 263 0.01 8.48 21.26
C VAL A 263 0.83 7.37 20.60
N ASP A 264 0.73 6.14 21.09
CA ASP A 264 1.51 5.02 20.56
C ASP A 264 1.04 4.67 19.14
N LEU A 265 -0.28 4.63 18.93
CA LEU A 265 -0.85 4.41 17.61
C LEU A 265 -0.50 5.54 16.63
N ALA A 266 -0.59 6.80 17.07
CA ALA A 266 -0.21 7.97 16.26
C ALA A 266 1.24 7.90 15.82
N GLN A 267 2.16 7.52 16.72
CA GLN A 267 3.59 7.33 16.39
C GLN A 267 3.79 6.20 15.37
N GLN A 268 3.12 5.06 15.55
CA GLN A 268 3.21 3.94 14.61
C GLN A 268 2.65 4.31 13.23
N LEU A 269 1.50 4.99 13.19
CA LEU A 269 0.85 5.40 11.95
C LEU A 269 1.59 6.52 11.23
N SER A 270 2.27 7.43 11.93
CA SER A 270 3.09 8.46 11.28
C SER A 270 4.43 7.87 10.78
N ALA A 271 5.04 6.93 11.52
CA ALA A 271 6.29 6.25 11.16
C ALA A 271 6.21 5.52 9.80
N LEU A 272 5.04 5.01 9.46
CA LEU A 272 4.72 4.36 8.19
C LEU A 272 5.17 5.11 6.91
N GLU A 273 5.31 6.45 6.97
CA GLU A 273 5.83 7.24 5.84
C GLU A 273 7.33 7.04 5.61
N PHE A 274 8.08 6.77 6.68
CA PHE A 274 9.54 6.65 6.70
C PHE A 274 10.03 5.22 6.61
N ILE A 275 9.21 4.22 6.95
CA ILE A 275 9.67 2.82 6.99
C ILE A 275 9.59 2.12 5.64
N PHE A 276 8.86 2.65 4.65
CA PHE A 276 8.72 1.98 3.35
C PHE A 276 10.05 1.65 2.64
N PRO A 277 11.09 2.51 2.68
CA PRO A 277 12.42 2.19 2.18
C PRO A 277 13.06 0.95 2.81
N ALA A 278 12.55 0.40 3.92
CA ALA A 278 13.08 -0.82 4.54
C ALA A 278 13.36 -1.93 3.52
N LEU A 279 12.45 -2.12 2.55
CA LEU A 279 12.60 -3.14 1.52
C LEU A 279 13.87 -2.94 0.68
N ASP A 280 14.11 -1.72 0.23
CA ASP A 280 15.31 -1.39 -0.56
C ASP A 280 16.56 -1.32 0.33
N LEU A 281 16.44 -0.81 1.55
CA LEU A 281 17.54 -0.65 2.50
C LEU A 281 18.10 -1.98 2.99
N ILE A 282 17.25 -2.99 3.18
CA ILE A 282 17.68 -4.33 3.56
C ILE A 282 18.56 -4.92 2.44
N ASP A 283 18.08 -4.89 1.18
CA ASP A 283 18.88 -5.34 0.04
C ASP A 283 20.15 -4.50 -0.17
N LEU A 284 20.06 -3.19 0.04
CA LEU A 284 21.18 -2.27 -0.08
C LEU A 284 22.28 -2.60 0.95
N SER A 285 21.88 -2.77 2.22
CA SER A 285 22.80 -3.04 3.34
C SER A 285 23.59 -4.32 3.12
N GLU A 286 22.93 -5.37 2.63
CA GLU A 286 23.57 -6.63 2.23
C GLU A 286 24.54 -6.42 1.05
N SER A 287 24.12 -5.66 0.02
CA SER A 287 24.93 -5.46 -1.19
C SER A 287 26.22 -4.67 -0.95
N VAL A 288 26.20 -3.72 0.00
CA VAL A 288 27.34 -2.88 0.38
C VAL A 288 28.03 -3.42 1.64
N GLN A 289 27.58 -4.56 2.19
CA GLN A 289 28.13 -5.21 3.38
C GLN A 289 28.19 -4.28 4.61
N THR A 290 27.11 -3.54 4.86
CA THR A 290 26.97 -2.62 5.98
C THR A 290 25.77 -2.98 6.86
N THR A 291 25.65 -2.36 8.04
CA THR A 291 24.47 -2.49 8.89
C THR A 291 23.28 -1.71 8.32
N LEU A 292 22.06 -2.17 8.63
CA LEU A 292 20.83 -1.47 8.28
C LEU A 292 20.82 -0.05 8.85
N ALA A 293 21.26 0.14 10.09
CA ALA A 293 21.34 1.44 10.74
C ALA A 293 22.20 2.44 9.94
N PHE A 294 23.38 2.03 9.45
CA PHE A 294 24.26 2.90 8.68
C PHE A 294 23.65 3.23 7.30
N ALA A 295 23.08 2.23 6.62
CA ALA A 295 22.40 2.44 5.34
C ALA A 295 21.18 3.38 5.48
N ALA A 296 20.38 3.20 6.55
CA ALA A 296 19.21 4.02 6.82
C ALA A 296 19.57 5.48 7.15
N ARG A 297 20.60 5.72 7.97
CA ARG A 297 21.08 7.08 8.26
C ARG A 297 21.56 7.78 7.00
N ALA A 298 22.40 7.11 6.20
CA ALA A 298 22.85 7.66 4.92
C ALA A 298 21.67 7.94 3.96
N TYR A 299 20.68 7.05 3.91
CA TYR A 299 19.48 7.24 3.12
C TYR A 299 18.69 8.47 3.57
N PHE A 300 18.42 8.63 4.87
CA PHE A 300 17.64 9.77 5.36
C PHE A 300 18.39 11.10 5.25
N GLU A 301 19.72 11.09 5.37
CA GLU A 301 20.55 12.27 5.08
C GLU A 301 20.49 12.65 3.60
N VAL A 302 20.56 11.69 2.67
CA VAL A 302 20.34 11.92 1.23
C VAL A 302 18.92 12.44 0.97
N ASP A 303 17.92 11.84 1.62
CA ASP A 303 16.51 12.24 1.53
C ASP A 303 16.33 13.71 1.94
N SER A 304 16.95 14.12 3.05
CA SER A 304 16.92 15.49 3.57
C SER A 304 17.69 16.46 2.68
N ALA A 305 18.86 16.06 2.16
CA ALA A 305 19.68 16.92 1.31
C ALA A 305 18.97 17.28 -0.01
N LEU A 306 18.16 16.35 -0.54
CA LEU A 306 17.43 16.51 -1.78
C LEU A 306 15.97 16.96 -1.60
N GLY A 307 15.48 17.03 -0.35
CA GLY A 307 14.08 17.34 -0.05
C GLY A 307 13.10 16.30 -0.61
N LEU A 308 13.46 15.00 -0.61
CA LEU A 308 12.66 13.96 -1.28
C LEU A 308 11.29 13.76 -0.63
N LEU A 309 11.14 14.04 0.67
CA LEU A 309 9.83 14.07 1.32
C LEU A 309 8.88 15.06 0.63
N ALA A 310 9.37 16.27 0.34
CA ALA A 310 8.60 17.29 -0.36
C ALA A 310 8.35 16.92 -1.83
N TRP A 311 9.29 16.26 -2.51
CA TRP A 311 9.04 15.68 -3.84
C TRP A 311 7.88 14.69 -3.83
N ARG A 312 7.88 13.76 -2.87
CA ARG A 312 6.79 12.78 -2.71
C ARG A 312 5.44 13.47 -2.42
N ALA A 313 5.45 14.54 -1.64
CA ALA A 313 4.26 15.37 -1.41
C ALA A 313 3.75 16.04 -2.71
N GLN A 314 4.64 16.58 -3.55
CA GLN A 314 4.25 17.13 -4.86
C GLN A 314 3.70 16.05 -5.80
N ILE A 315 4.32 14.87 -5.82
CA ILE A 315 3.83 13.73 -6.60
C ILE A 315 2.42 13.32 -6.14
N ASN A 316 2.14 13.32 -4.83
CA ASN A 316 0.81 12.99 -4.33
C ASN A 316 -0.27 13.99 -4.77
N ARG A 317 0.09 15.24 -5.11
CA ARG A 317 -0.83 16.25 -5.67
C ARG A 317 -1.17 16.02 -7.15
N LEU A 318 -0.45 15.15 -7.86
CA LEU A 318 -0.74 14.83 -9.25
C LEU A 318 -2.18 14.30 -9.41
N PRO A 319 -2.85 14.65 -10.52
CA PRO A 319 -4.21 14.21 -10.78
C PRO A 319 -4.32 12.68 -10.85
N THR A 320 -5.52 12.17 -10.65
CA THR A 320 -5.86 10.74 -10.77
C THR A 320 -7.20 10.51 -11.46
N ASP A 321 -7.61 11.47 -12.29
CA ASP A 321 -8.90 11.40 -12.99
C ASP A 321 -8.95 10.25 -14.01
N THR A 322 -7.77 9.79 -14.45
CA THR A 322 -7.57 8.69 -15.39
C THR A 322 -6.58 7.66 -14.85
N LEU A 323 -6.66 6.43 -15.36
CA LEU A 323 -5.67 5.37 -15.07
C LEU A 323 -4.24 5.79 -15.36
N TRP A 324 -3.98 6.40 -16.52
CA TRP A 324 -2.63 6.79 -16.91
C TRP A 324 -2.03 7.80 -15.93
N GLN A 325 -2.84 8.74 -15.45
CA GLN A 325 -2.39 9.67 -14.41
C GLN A 325 -2.15 8.96 -13.07
N THR A 326 -3.02 8.02 -12.69
CA THR A 326 -2.86 7.21 -11.46
C THR A 326 -1.60 6.35 -11.51
N GLN A 327 -1.34 5.69 -12.63
CA GLN A 327 -0.14 4.88 -12.86
C GLN A 327 1.12 5.74 -12.95
N ALA A 328 1.05 6.89 -13.63
CA ALA A 328 2.18 7.82 -13.72
C ALA A 328 2.55 8.39 -12.35
N ARG A 329 1.55 8.75 -11.52
CA ARG A 329 1.77 9.16 -10.13
C ARG A 329 2.40 8.04 -9.31
N GLY A 330 1.90 6.82 -9.45
CA GLY A 330 2.49 5.64 -8.81
C GLY A 330 3.94 5.41 -9.21
N SER A 331 4.22 5.44 -10.51
CA SER A 331 5.55 5.23 -11.09
C SER A 331 6.54 6.33 -10.69
N ALA A 332 6.14 7.60 -10.79
CA ALA A 332 6.97 8.73 -10.36
C ALA A 332 7.35 8.63 -8.88
N ARG A 333 6.42 8.19 -8.02
CA ARG A 333 6.70 8.00 -6.60
C ARG A 333 7.67 6.85 -6.35
N ASP A 334 7.49 5.74 -7.06
CA ASP A 334 8.38 4.58 -6.95
C ASP A 334 9.78 4.90 -7.48
N ASP A 335 9.88 5.71 -8.55
CA ASP A 335 11.14 6.24 -9.07
C ASP A 335 11.87 7.07 -8.01
N VAL A 336 11.20 7.93 -7.25
CA VAL A 336 11.86 8.70 -6.16
C VAL A 336 12.51 7.76 -5.14
N TYR A 337 11.81 6.70 -4.72
CA TYR A 337 12.38 5.72 -3.78
C TYR A 337 13.56 4.95 -4.39
N ALA A 338 13.42 4.48 -5.63
CA ALA A 338 14.48 3.76 -6.32
C ALA A 338 15.73 4.63 -6.54
N ILE A 339 15.55 5.88 -6.95
CA ILE A 339 16.64 6.84 -7.14
C ILE A 339 17.31 7.16 -5.81
N ALA A 340 16.54 7.39 -4.73
CA ALA A 340 17.10 7.61 -3.40
C ALA A 340 18.01 6.46 -2.99
N SER A 341 17.55 5.21 -3.12
CA SER A 341 18.33 4.01 -2.81
C SER A 341 19.59 3.87 -3.67
N GLN A 342 19.52 4.22 -4.97
CA GLN A 342 20.68 4.22 -5.87
C GLN A 342 21.72 5.28 -5.48
N ILE A 343 21.27 6.49 -5.15
CA ILE A 343 22.15 7.56 -4.66
C ILE A 343 22.79 7.14 -3.34
N THR A 344 22.02 6.58 -2.40
CA THR A 344 22.56 6.08 -1.14
C THR A 344 23.62 5.00 -1.38
N GLN A 345 23.40 4.09 -2.32
CA GLN A 345 24.42 3.11 -2.71
C GLN A 345 25.70 3.78 -3.23
N ALA A 346 25.57 4.76 -4.11
CA ALA A 346 26.71 5.51 -4.65
C ALA A 346 27.47 6.25 -3.54
N VAL A 347 26.75 6.89 -2.60
CA VAL A 347 27.34 7.55 -1.43
C VAL A 347 28.14 6.56 -0.59
N LEU A 348 27.52 5.45 -0.18
CA LEU A 348 28.15 4.46 0.68
C LEU A 348 29.37 3.77 0.05
N THR A 349 29.47 3.76 -1.28
CA THR A 349 30.55 3.06 -2.00
C THR A 349 31.66 3.99 -2.49
N ARG A 350 31.36 5.24 -2.84
CA ARG A 350 32.29 6.16 -3.52
C ARG A 350 32.72 7.36 -2.66
N TYR A 351 32.03 7.63 -1.56
CA TYR A 351 32.24 8.82 -0.75
C TYR A 351 32.52 8.47 0.72
N PRO A 352 33.29 9.29 1.45
CA PRO A 352 33.46 9.11 2.89
C PRO A 352 32.15 9.28 3.67
N GLY A 353 31.22 10.10 3.16
CA GLY A 353 29.89 10.30 3.72
C GLY A 353 29.00 11.20 2.85
N VAL A 354 27.76 11.39 3.30
CA VAL A 354 26.77 12.26 2.63
C VAL A 354 27.24 13.72 2.53
N PRO A 355 27.91 14.32 3.54
CA PRO A 355 28.42 15.69 3.41
C PRO A 355 29.40 15.88 2.25
N ASP A 356 30.31 14.92 2.03
CA ASP A 356 31.28 14.98 0.92
C ASP A 356 30.60 14.84 -0.45
N TRP A 357 29.65 13.91 -0.55
CA TRP A 357 28.83 13.78 -1.76
C TRP A 357 28.01 15.04 -2.04
N ALA A 358 27.40 15.63 -1.01
CA ALA A 358 26.60 16.84 -1.14
C ALA A 358 27.45 18.04 -1.55
N ALA A 359 28.68 18.17 -1.02
CA ALA A 359 29.62 19.22 -1.40
C ALA A 359 30.03 19.11 -2.87
N GLN A 360 30.33 17.90 -3.36
CA GLN A 360 30.70 17.67 -4.77
C GLN A 360 29.53 17.90 -5.73
N ASN A 361 28.28 17.71 -5.28
CA ASN A 361 27.07 17.86 -6.09
C ASN A 361 26.25 19.12 -5.76
N ALA A 362 26.85 20.10 -5.07
CA ALA A 362 26.13 21.24 -4.49
C ALA A 362 25.33 22.06 -5.53
N ALA A 363 25.87 22.23 -6.74
CA ALA A 363 25.21 22.96 -7.81
C ALA A 363 23.94 22.24 -8.31
N GLN A 364 24.02 20.92 -8.50
CA GLN A 364 22.91 20.07 -8.94
C GLN A 364 21.82 19.99 -7.86
N ILE A 365 22.21 19.79 -6.60
CA ILE A 365 21.29 19.77 -5.45
C ILE A 365 20.55 21.11 -5.35
N SER A 366 21.27 22.23 -5.42
CA SER A 366 20.67 23.58 -5.36
C SER A 366 19.71 23.83 -6.53
N ARG A 367 19.99 23.31 -7.72
CA ARG A 367 19.08 23.38 -8.87
C ARG A 367 17.81 22.57 -8.64
N LEU A 368 17.92 21.36 -8.11
CA LEU A 368 16.78 20.50 -7.78
C LEU A 368 15.88 21.11 -6.69
N CYS A 369 16.46 21.67 -5.63
CA CYS A 369 15.70 22.35 -4.58
C CYS A 369 14.94 23.58 -5.12
N ARG A 370 15.55 24.35 -6.03
CA ARG A 370 14.84 25.46 -6.71
C ARG A 370 13.70 24.95 -7.60
N LEU A 371 13.95 23.89 -8.37
CA LEU A 371 12.93 23.29 -9.23
C LEU A 371 11.73 22.79 -8.42
N LEU A 372 11.97 22.14 -7.27
CA LEU A 372 10.94 21.73 -6.33
C LEU A 372 10.09 22.92 -5.85
N GLY A 373 10.74 24.03 -5.47
CA GLY A 373 10.06 25.27 -5.07
C GLY A 373 9.18 25.85 -6.18
N THR A 374 9.68 25.86 -7.42
CA THR A 374 8.91 26.31 -8.60
C THR A 374 7.72 25.42 -8.88
N ILE A 375 7.90 24.09 -8.86
CA ILE A 375 6.81 23.13 -9.09
C ILE A 375 5.74 23.24 -8.01
N GLY A 376 6.16 23.43 -6.75
CA GLY A 376 5.23 23.54 -5.61
C GLY A 376 4.24 24.70 -5.72
N GLN A 377 4.61 25.78 -6.42
CA GLN A 377 3.79 26.98 -6.63
C GLN A 377 2.83 26.86 -7.83
N GLN A 378 3.01 25.85 -8.68
CA GLN A 378 2.23 25.65 -9.89
C GLN A 378 1.11 24.62 -9.67
N ASN A 379 0.23 24.48 -10.66
CA ASN A 379 -0.69 23.36 -10.72
C ASN A 379 0.10 22.06 -10.89
N ALA A 380 -0.36 21.00 -10.24
CA ALA A 380 0.33 19.72 -10.27
C ALA A 380 0.33 19.12 -11.69
N ASP A 381 1.52 18.95 -12.25
CA ASP A 381 1.73 18.41 -13.59
C ASP A 381 2.90 17.40 -13.57
N LEU A 382 2.76 16.33 -14.34
CA LEU A 382 3.72 15.24 -14.44
C LEU A 382 4.98 15.66 -15.20
N ALA A 383 4.88 16.57 -16.17
CA ALA A 383 6.01 16.92 -17.02
C ALA A 383 7.19 17.54 -16.23
N PRO A 384 6.99 18.56 -15.37
CA PRO A 384 8.06 19.09 -14.53
C PRO A 384 8.67 18.05 -13.57
N ILE A 385 7.84 17.16 -13.02
CA ILE A 385 8.29 16.08 -12.15
C ILE A 385 9.17 15.10 -12.93
N SER A 386 8.79 14.74 -14.15
CA SER A 386 9.56 13.83 -15.00
C SER A 386 10.95 14.38 -15.33
N VAL A 387 11.05 15.69 -15.59
CA VAL A 387 12.34 16.37 -15.77
C VAL A 387 13.18 16.31 -14.49
N ALA A 388 12.57 16.56 -13.34
CA ALA A 388 13.25 16.50 -12.05
C ALA A 388 13.76 15.09 -11.72
N LEU A 389 12.96 14.05 -11.99
CA LEU A 389 13.36 12.65 -11.78
C LEU A 389 14.58 12.27 -12.62
N ARG A 390 14.68 12.78 -13.85
CA ARG A 390 15.87 12.59 -14.69
C ARG A 390 17.10 13.27 -14.09
N GLU A 391 16.97 14.50 -13.61
CA GLU A 391 18.06 15.23 -12.95
C GLU A 391 18.49 14.56 -11.64
N LEU A 392 17.54 14.03 -10.85
CA LEU A 392 17.83 13.23 -9.66
C LEU A 392 18.65 11.96 -9.99
N ARG A 393 18.33 11.26 -11.08
CA ARG A 393 19.09 10.07 -11.52
C ARG A 393 20.55 10.36 -11.84
N HIS A 394 20.89 11.59 -12.23
CA HIS A 394 22.28 11.96 -12.51
C HIS A 394 23.17 12.07 -11.26
N LEU A 395 22.58 11.97 -10.06
CA LEU A 395 23.30 12.02 -8.78
C LEU A 395 23.69 10.63 -8.22
N ALA A 396 23.20 9.54 -8.83
CA ALA A 396 23.62 8.16 -8.54
C ALA A 396 24.78 7.77 -9.45
#